data_AF-A0A8S3VEM8-F1
#
_entry.id   AF-A0A8S3VEM8-F1
#
_cell.length_a   1.000
_cell.length_b   1.000
_cell.length_c   1.000
_cell.angle_alpha   90.00
_cell.angle_beta   90.00
_cell.angle_gamma   90.00
#
_symmetry.space_group_name_H-M   'P 1'
#
loop_
_entity.id
_entity.type
_entity.pdbx_description
1 polymer ?
#
loop_
_entity_poly.entity_id
_entity_poly.type
_entity_poly.pdbx_seq_one_letter_code
_entity_poly.pdbx_strand_id
1 'polypeptide(L)'
;MEGSWNYQPCRNGHPFPMRKADTCLDFLCKYCGKTLNVFTYHQCYAVNAYCYKCRHPGHFARMCSFHVKPCENPKPKKKSKSKSKIQRDSDRMRTFIEKKQMSQFQFQGLEDQEIASFTCSIQDESTKQHINKLKVTNRNFIKEIATLKSEHSKLDTVVKDNNNFFVVIRTTTLAPNMELRFDRKCANTVNSTENVD
;
A
#
# COMPACT_ATOMS: atom_id res chain seq x y z
N MET A 1 38.69 -12.98 -26.30
CA MET A 1 37.23 -13.09 -26.45
C MET A 1 36.61 -12.13 -25.44
N GLU A 2 36.43 -10.88 -25.83
CA GLU A 2 35.85 -9.82 -24.99
C GLU A 2 34.33 -9.80 -25.19
N GLY A 3 33.57 -10.07 -24.12
CA GLY A 3 32.12 -10.07 -24.14
C GLY A 3 31.57 -8.66 -23.97
N SER A 4 31.04 -8.08 -25.05
CA SER A 4 30.34 -6.80 -25.05
C SER A 4 28.91 -6.96 -24.50
N TRP A 5 28.67 -6.49 -23.27
CA TRP A 5 27.32 -6.40 -22.72
C TRP A 5 26.64 -5.11 -23.17
N ASN A 6 25.74 -5.22 -24.15
CA ASN A 6 24.87 -4.12 -24.57
C ASN A 6 23.78 -3.90 -23.51
N TYR A 7 23.98 -2.92 -22.63
CA TYR A 7 22.97 -2.46 -21.68
C TYR A 7 22.08 -1.41 -22.38
N GLN A 8 20.86 -1.79 -22.77
CA GLN A 8 19.85 -0.84 -23.24
C GLN A 8 19.08 -0.23 -22.06
N PRO A 9 19.19 1.09 -21.79
CA PRO A 9 18.37 1.73 -20.77
C PRO A 9 16.91 1.86 -21.23
N CYS A 10 15.97 1.50 -20.35
CA CYS A 10 14.54 1.69 -20.57
C CYS A 10 14.21 3.17 -20.90
N ARG A 11 13.59 3.40 -22.06
CA ARG A 11 13.25 4.74 -22.59
C ARG A 11 12.19 5.52 -21.80
N ASN A 12 11.50 4.89 -20.85
CA ASN A 12 10.36 5.50 -20.18
C ASN A 12 10.74 5.83 -18.74
N GLY A 13 11.12 7.09 -18.50
CA GLY A 13 11.51 7.65 -17.20
C GLY A 13 10.36 7.70 -16.19
N HIS A 14 9.84 6.54 -15.80
CA HIS A 14 8.95 6.42 -14.66
C HIS A 14 9.78 6.34 -13.37
N PRO A 15 9.48 7.17 -12.34
CA PRO A 15 9.93 6.87 -10.99
C PRO A 15 9.26 5.56 -10.56
N PHE A 16 10.07 4.54 -10.29
CA PHE A 16 9.60 3.25 -9.80
C PHE A 16 8.79 3.46 -8.50
N PRO A 17 7.62 2.81 -8.34
CA PRO A 17 6.89 2.86 -7.08
C PRO A 17 7.73 2.13 -6.03
N MET A 18 8.25 2.89 -5.06
CA MET A 18 9.03 2.37 -3.95
C MET A 18 8.19 1.37 -3.14
N ARG A 19 8.55 0.10 -3.21
CA ARG A 19 8.16 -0.88 -2.18
C ARG A 19 9.18 -0.74 -1.05
N LYS A 20 8.67 -0.63 0.17
CA LYS A 20 9.46 -0.58 1.39
C LYS A 20 10.16 -1.94 1.59
N ALA A 21 11.41 -1.87 1.99
CA ALA A 21 12.39 -2.95 2.13
C ALA A 21 12.90 -3.49 0.78
N ASP A 22 14.14 -3.15 0.44
CA ASP A 22 15.22 -4.12 0.22
C ASP A 22 16.52 -3.39 -0.20
N THR A 23 17.62 -3.83 0.38
CA THR A 23 18.96 -3.23 0.57
C THR A 23 19.83 -3.11 -0.69
N CYS A 24 19.27 -2.76 -1.85
CA CYS A 24 20.01 -2.76 -3.13
C CYS A 24 20.22 -1.38 -3.79
N LEU A 25 19.78 -0.28 -3.17
CA LEU A 25 19.88 1.08 -3.74
C LEU A 25 21.18 1.82 -3.40
N ASP A 26 22.03 1.29 -2.52
CA ASP A 26 23.25 1.98 -2.09
C ASP A 26 24.33 2.05 -3.17
N PHE A 27 24.16 1.31 -4.27
CA PHE A 27 25.08 1.36 -5.40
C PHE A 27 24.69 2.36 -6.48
N LEU A 28 23.69 3.24 -6.31
CA LEU A 28 23.36 4.23 -7.34
C LEU A 28 23.90 5.62 -6.96
N CYS A 29 24.58 6.27 -7.91
CA CYS A 29 25.03 7.63 -7.75
C CYS A 29 23.81 8.56 -7.70
N LYS A 30 23.64 9.27 -6.57
CA LYS A 30 22.53 10.19 -6.32
C LYS A 30 22.38 11.31 -7.37
N TYR A 31 23.44 11.62 -8.11
CA TYR A 31 23.51 12.74 -9.03
C TYR A 31 23.23 12.37 -10.50
N CYS A 32 23.73 11.21 -10.94
CA CYS A 32 23.59 10.77 -12.33
C CYS A 32 22.68 9.55 -12.51
N GLY A 33 22.35 8.83 -11.42
CA GLY A 33 21.55 7.61 -11.43
C GLY A 33 22.26 6.37 -11.98
N LYS A 34 23.57 6.45 -12.26
CA LYS A 34 24.37 5.29 -12.68
C LYS A 34 24.88 4.50 -11.47
N THR A 35 25.21 3.24 -11.67
CA THR A 35 25.81 2.40 -10.62
C THR A 35 27.21 2.91 -10.23
N LEU A 36 27.49 3.00 -8.93
CA LEU A 36 28.72 3.48 -8.30
C LEU A 36 29.89 2.50 -8.44
N ASN A 37 29.66 1.31 -9.00
CA ASN A 37 30.69 0.27 -9.15
C ASN A 37 31.85 0.67 -10.08
N VAL A 38 31.77 1.83 -10.74
CA VAL A 38 32.77 2.25 -11.74
C VAL A 38 33.51 3.54 -11.35
N PHE A 39 32.97 4.37 -10.46
CA PHE A 39 33.56 5.70 -10.20
C PHE A 39 33.32 6.19 -8.77
N THR A 40 34.33 6.82 -8.18
CA THR A 40 34.19 7.51 -6.88
C THR A 40 33.27 8.74 -7.04
N TYR A 41 32.66 9.19 -5.94
CA TYR A 41 31.75 10.35 -5.93
C TYR A 41 32.29 11.55 -6.73
N HIS A 42 33.59 11.85 -6.59
CA HIS A 42 34.26 12.98 -7.23
C HIS A 42 34.44 12.84 -8.74
N GLN A 43 34.35 11.62 -9.27
CA GLN A 43 34.46 11.33 -10.71
C GLN A 43 33.11 11.41 -11.44
N CYS A 44 32.02 11.67 -10.73
CA CYS A 44 30.72 11.80 -11.36
C CYS A 44 30.63 13.13 -12.13
N TYR A 45 30.54 13.06 -13.45
CA TYR A 45 30.38 14.24 -14.33
C TYR A 45 29.17 15.13 -13.97
N ALA A 46 28.19 14.60 -13.23
CA ALA A 46 27.05 15.38 -12.76
C ALA A 46 27.42 16.39 -11.65
N VAL A 47 28.51 16.19 -10.90
CA VAL A 47 28.91 17.05 -9.77
C VAL A 47 29.16 18.49 -10.24
N ASN A 48 29.81 18.66 -11.39
CA ASN A 48 30.11 19.97 -11.97
C ASN A 48 29.07 20.42 -13.00
N ALA A 49 28.02 19.63 -13.25
CA ALA A 49 26.98 19.96 -14.20
C ALA A 49 25.92 20.87 -13.54
N TYR A 50 25.61 22.00 -14.19
CA TYR A 50 24.50 22.86 -13.79
C TYR A 50 23.19 22.37 -14.40
N CYS A 51 22.19 22.16 -13.55
CA CYS A 51 20.84 21.84 -14.00
C CYS A 51 20.22 23.06 -14.69
N TYR A 52 19.92 22.98 -15.99
CA TYR A 52 19.32 24.12 -16.71
C TYR A 52 17.91 24.52 -16.22
N LYS A 53 17.24 23.64 -15.45
CA LYS A 53 15.89 23.90 -14.93
C LYS A 53 15.91 24.73 -13.64
N CYS A 54 16.67 24.29 -12.64
CA CYS A 54 16.76 25.01 -11.35
C CYS A 54 18.03 25.86 -11.21
N ARG A 55 18.97 25.79 -12.16
CA ARG A 55 20.27 26.48 -12.16
C ARG A 55 21.20 26.12 -10.99
N HIS A 56 20.98 24.98 -10.33
CA HIS A 56 21.86 24.47 -9.27
C HIS A 56 22.84 23.40 -9.82
N PRO A 57 24.10 23.37 -9.35
CA PRO A 57 25.04 22.33 -9.73
C PRO A 57 24.69 20.97 -9.10
N GLY A 58 25.39 19.93 -9.52
CA GLY A 58 25.31 18.61 -8.92
C GLY A 58 24.35 17.63 -9.58
N HIS A 59 23.49 18.02 -10.52
CA HIS A 59 22.57 17.04 -11.14
C HIS A 59 22.16 17.44 -12.55
N PHE A 60 21.74 16.44 -13.33
CA PHE A 60 21.11 16.70 -14.63
C PHE A 60 19.65 17.10 -14.47
N ALA A 61 19.13 17.92 -15.38
CA ALA A 61 17.74 18.37 -15.38
C ALA A 61 16.68 17.26 -15.43
N ARG A 62 17.03 16.05 -15.88
CA ARG A 62 16.17 14.86 -15.83
C ARG A 62 16.02 14.27 -14.42
N MET A 63 17.01 14.51 -13.55
CA MET A 63 17.03 14.12 -12.14
C MET A 63 16.68 15.29 -11.20
N CYS A 64 16.23 16.42 -11.75
CA CYS A 64 15.90 17.60 -10.96
C CYS A 64 14.66 17.36 -10.11
N SER A 65 14.83 17.29 -8.79
CA SER A 65 13.75 17.13 -7.82
C SER A 65 12.78 18.32 -7.79
N PHE A 66 13.23 19.51 -8.21
CA PHE A 66 12.42 20.74 -8.23
C PHE A 66 11.17 20.64 -9.11
N HIS A 67 11.18 19.76 -10.12
CA HIS A 67 10.03 19.50 -10.99
C HIS A 67 9.29 18.21 -10.67
N VAL A 68 9.83 17.39 -9.78
CA VAL A 68 9.05 16.33 -9.17
C VAL A 68 8.12 17.07 -8.23
N LYS A 69 6.93 17.46 -8.74
CA LYS A 69 5.81 17.79 -7.85
C LYS A 69 5.87 16.74 -6.76
N PRO A 70 5.98 17.11 -5.47
CA PRO A 70 5.91 16.14 -4.39
C PRO A 70 4.75 15.25 -4.78
N CYS A 71 5.00 13.95 -4.89
CA CYS A 71 3.89 13.02 -5.00
C CYS A 71 3.15 13.21 -3.68
N GLU A 72 2.26 14.21 -3.61
CA GLU A 72 1.17 14.26 -2.64
C GLU A 72 0.62 12.87 -2.76
N ASN A 73 0.91 12.04 -1.74
CA ASN A 73 0.66 10.61 -1.74
C ASN A 73 -0.64 10.43 -2.49
N PRO A 74 -0.63 9.91 -3.74
CA PRO A 74 -1.80 10.04 -4.60
C PRO A 74 -2.88 9.36 -3.79
N LYS A 75 -3.78 10.16 -3.18
CA LYS A 75 -4.78 9.66 -2.21
C LYS A 75 -5.32 8.47 -2.94
N PRO A 76 -5.11 7.23 -2.45
CA PRO A 76 -5.21 6.06 -3.30
C PRO A 76 -6.56 6.20 -3.94
N LYS A 77 -6.59 6.49 -5.24
CA LYS A 77 -7.83 6.71 -5.97
C LYS A 77 -8.37 5.30 -6.10
N LYS A 78 -8.86 4.76 -4.99
CA LYS A 78 -9.63 3.55 -4.87
C LYS A 78 -10.93 3.91 -5.56
N LYS A 79 -10.88 3.98 -6.90
CA LYS A 79 -12.05 3.69 -7.70
C LYS A 79 -12.34 2.25 -7.34
N SER A 80 -13.15 2.05 -6.30
CA SER A 80 -13.67 0.73 -5.97
C SER A 80 -14.25 0.22 -7.27
N LYS A 81 -13.66 -0.86 -7.79
CA LYS A 81 -14.26 -1.53 -8.94
C LYS A 81 -15.70 -1.82 -8.54
N SER A 82 -16.65 -1.52 -9.43
CA SER A 82 -18.04 -1.87 -9.15
C SER A 82 -18.13 -3.37 -8.85
N LYS A 83 -19.05 -3.78 -7.96
CA LYS A 83 -19.25 -5.20 -7.64
C LYS A 83 -19.41 -6.06 -8.91
N SER A 84 -20.12 -5.53 -9.91
CA SER A 84 -20.25 -6.12 -11.25
C SER A 84 -18.91 -6.31 -11.99
N LYS A 85 -17.99 -5.34 -11.92
CA LYS A 85 -16.66 -5.49 -12.53
C LYS A 85 -15.82 -6.54 -11.80
N ILE A 86 -15.90 -6.60 -10.48
CA ILE A 86 -15.19 -7.62 -9.68
C ILE A 86 -15.70 -9.02 -10.04
N GLN A 87 -17.02 -9.19 -10.13
CA GLN A 87 -17.62 -10.47 -10.52
C GLN A 87 -17.19 -10.90 -11.93
N ARG A 88 -17.27 -9.99 -12.92
CA ARG A 88 -16.82 -10.29 -14.29
C ARG A 88 -15.34 -10.65 -14.39
N ASP A 89 -14.48 -9.96 -13.63
CA ASP A 89 -13.04 -10.28 -13.59
C ASP A 89 -12.83 -11.67 -12.94
N SER A 90 -13.60 -12.01 -11.89
CA SER A 90 -13.56 -13.33 -11.23
C SER A 90 -14.04 -14.46 -12.16
N ASP A 91 -15.14 -14.26 -12.87
CA ASP A 91 -15.68 -15.25 -13.81
C ASP A 91 -14.72 -15.50 -14.97
N ARG A 92 -14.10 -14.44 -15.51
CA ARG A 92 -13.04 -14.57 -16.53
C ARG A 92 -11.87 -15.42 -16.03
N MET A 93 -11.46 -15.25 -14.78
CA MET A 93 -10.39 -16.04 -14.20
C MET A 93 -10.80 -17.52 -14.04
N ARG A 94 -12.02 -17.77 -13.57
CA ARG A 94 -12.57 -19.13 -13.47
C ARG A 94 -12.61 -19.82 -14.83
N THR A 95 -13.16 -19.16 -15.86
CA THR A 95 -13.20 -19.70 -17.22
C THR A 95 -11.80 -19.91 -17.80
N PHE A 96 -10.84 -19.04 -17.48
CA PHE A 96 -9.46 -19.24 -17.90
C PHE A 96 -8.85 -20.49 -17.28
N ILE A 97 -9.07 -20.72 -15.98
CA ILE A 97 -8.59 -21.93 -15.27
C ILE A 97 -9.29 -23.19 -15.80
N GLU A 98 -10.60 -23.13 -16.08
CA GLU A 98 -11.34 -24.27 -16.64
C GLU A 98 -10.92 -24.59 -18.09
N LYS A 99 -10.68 -23.56 -18.91
CA LYS A 99 -10.25 -23.73 -20.31
C LYS A 99 -8.80 -24.10 -20.46
N LYS A 100 -7.91 -23.59 -19.59
CA LYS A 100 -6.59 -24.19 -19.40
C LYS A 100 -6.80 -25.48 -18.63
N GLN A 101 -7.29 -26.51 -19.33
CA GLN A 101 -7.21 -27.86 -18.84
C GLN A 101 -5.79 -28.07 -18.32
N MET A 102 -5.69 -28.51 -17.07
CA MET A 102 -4.42 -28.87 -16.42
C MET A 102 -3.61 -29.88 -17.25
N SER A 103 -4.21 -30.50 -18.26
CA SER A 103 -3.55 -31.35 -19.26
C SER A 103 -2.51 -30.65 -20.14
N GLN A 104 -2.53 -29.32 -20.26
CA GLN A 104 -1.51 -28.60 -21.06
C GLN A 104 -0.23 -28.31 -20.25
N PHE A 105 -0.25 -28.47 -18.93
CA PHE A 105 0.98 -28.59 -18.17
C PHE A 105 1.43 -30.04 -18.29
N GLN A 106 2.38 -30.29 -19.19
CA GLN A 106 3.10 -31.55 -19.27
C GLN A 106 3.93 -31.75 -17.99
N PHE A 107 3.27 -32.15 -16.91
CA PHE A 107 3.91 -32.81 -15.77
C PHE A 107 3.95 -34.34 -15.97
N GLN A 108 3.69 -34.81 -17.19
CA GLN A 108 3.91 -36.21 -17.58
C GLN A 108 5.42 -36.42 -17.68
N GLY A 109 6.05 -36.81 -16.58
CA GLY A 109 7.48 -37.13 -16.52
C GLY A 109 8.15 -36.86 -15.18
N LEU A 110 7.52 -36.11 -14.26
CA LEU A 110 8.01 -36.05 -12.89
C LEU A 110 7.52 -37.32 -12.18
N GLU A 111 8.36 -38.34 -12.13
CA GLU A 111 8.13 -39.50 -11.27
C GLU A 111 7.98 -39.05 -9.81
N ASP A 112 7.21 -39.78 -9.01
CA ASP A 112 6.92 -39.45 -7.61
C ASP A 112 8.17 -39.19 -6.76
N GLN A 113 9.34 -39.66 -7.20
CA GLN A 113 10.65 -39.41 -6.57
C GLN A 113 11.14 -37.96 -6.70
N GLU A 114 10.88 -37.26 -7.80
CA GLU A 114 11.32 -35.86 -7.97
C GLU A 114 10.41 -34.90 -7.20
N ILE A 115 9.11 -35.20 -7.11
CA ILE A 115 8.16 -34.44 -6.28
C ILE A 115 8.50 -34.63 -4.80
N ALA A 116 8.88 -35.84 -4.38
CA ALA A 116 9.38 -36.10 -3.04
C ALA A 116 10.64 -35.26 -2.74
N SER A 117 11.56 -35.12 -3.70
CA SER A 117 12.78 -34.31 -3.52
C SER A 117 12.52 -32.81 -3.29
N PHE A 118 11.52 -32.23 -3.97
CA PHE A 118 11.11 -30.84 -3.76
C PHE A 118 10.37 -30.61 -2.43
N THR A 119 9.65 -31.62 -1.93
CA THR A 119 9.03 -31.55 -0.59
C THR A 119 9.99 -31.92 0.55
N CYS A 120 11.12 -32.58 0.25
CA CYS A 120 12.09 -33.05 1.25
C CYS A 120 12.91 -31.89 1.86
N SER A 121 13.12 -30.79 1.14
CA SER A 121 13.82 -29.62 1.69
C SER A 121 13.01 -28.79 2.70
N ILE A 122 11.72 -29.11 2.92
CA ILE A 122 10.89 -28.51 3.99
C ILE A 122 10.63 -29.56 5.09
N GLN A 123 11.62 -30.41 5.37
CA GLN A 123 11.64 -31.25 6.56
C GLN A 123 12.62 -30.76 7.63
N ASP A 124 13.17 -29.56 7.49
CA ASP A 124 13.94 -28.98 8.59
C ASP A 124 13.00 -28.80 9.79
N GLU A 125 13.30 -29.47 10.90
CA GLU A 125 12.48 -29.47 12.10
C GLU A 125 12.30 -28.04 12.64
N SER A 126 13.23 -27.15 12.31
CA SER A 126 13.14 -25.70 12.48
C SER A 126 11.91 -25.10 11.78
N THR A 127 11.65 -25.44 10.51
CA THR A 127 10.47 -24.96 9.79
C THR A 127 9.16 -25.49 10.38
N LYS A 128 9.12 -26.74 10.84
CA LYS A 128 7.92 -27.28 11.52
C LYS A 128 7.65 -26.56 12.84
N GLN A 129 8.69 -26.28 13.63
CA GLN A 129 8.56 -25.49 14.85
C GLN A 129 8.08 -24.07 14.56
N HIS A 130 8.60 -23.43 13.50
CA HIS A 130 8.16 -22.09 13.09
C HIS A 130 6.69 -22.07 12.67
N ILE A 131 6.25 -23.04 11.87
CA ILE A 131 4.85 -23.19 11.45
C ILE A 131 3.94 -23.42 12.68
N ASN A 132 4.36 -24.24 13.64
CA ASN A 132 3.59 -24.45 14.86
C ASN A 132 3.50 -23.17 15.71
N LYS A 133 4.58 -22.40 15.81
CA LYS A 133 4.57 -21.08 16.48
C LYS A 133 3.63 -20.10 15.79
N LEU A 134 3.60 -20.09 14.45
CA LEU A 134 2.66 -19.29 13.66
C LEU A 134 1.20 -19.75 13.85
N LYS A 135 0.95 -21.05 13.96
CA LYS A 135 -0.39 -21.58 14.23
C LYS A 135 -0.90 -21.18 15.63
N VAL A 136 -0.04 -21.23 16.64
CA VAL A 136 -0.38 -20.83 18.02
C VAL A 136 -0.67 -19.32 18.09
N THR A 137 0.19 -18.50 17.50
CA THR A 137 -0.02 -17.04 17.45
C THR A 137 -1.31 -16.68 16.71
N ASN A 138 -1.59 -17.31 15.57
CA ASN A 138 -2.84 -17.08 14.83
C ASN A 138 -4.09 -17.45 15.67
N ARG A 139 -4.06 -18.56 16.42
CA ARG A 139 -5.15 -18.92 17.35
C ARG A 139 -5.34 -17.86 18.45
N ASN A 140 -4.26 -17.30 18.98
CA ASN A 140 -4.35 -16.24 19.99
C ASN A 140 -4.94 -14.95 19.42
N PHE A 141 -4.50 -14.54 18.22
CA PHE A 141 -5.09 -13.39 17.51
C PHE A 141 -6.59 -13.58 17.23
N ILE A 142 -7.02 -14.78 16.83
CA ILE A 142 -8.44 -15.05 16.60
C ILE A 142 -9.24 -14.90 17.90
N LYS A 143 -8.70 -15.36 19.03
CA LYS A 143 -9.34 -15.17 20.35
C LYS A 143 -9.44 -13.71 20.74
N GLU A 144 -8.38 -12.93 20.54
CA GLU A 144 -8.35 -11.49 20.83
C GLU A 144 -9.34 -10.70 19.95
N ILE A 145 -9.46 -11.06 18.68
CA ILE A 145 -10.47 -10.46 17.79
C ILE A 145 -11.89 -10.80 18.28
N ALA A 146 -12.11 -12.02 18.79
CA ALA A 146 -13.41 -12.41 19.33
C ALA A 146 -13.76 -11.66 20.61
N THR A 147 -12.79 -11.46 21.52
CA THR A 147 -13.00 -10.67 22.74
C THR A 147 -13.31 -9.21 22.41
N LEU A 148 -12.54 -8.58 21.52
CA LEU A 148 -12.77 -7.20 21.08
C LEU A 148 -14.14 -7.01 20.43
N LYS A 149 -14.60 -7.98 19.63
CA LYS A 149 -15.95 -7.96 19.06
C LYS A 149 -17.04 -8.03 20.14
N SER A 150 -16.83 -8.85 21.17
CA SER A 150 -17.78 -8.94 22.29
C SER A 150 -17.85 -7.64 23.09
N GLU A 151 -16.72 -6.94 23.28
CA GLU A 151 -16.66 -5.65 23.96
C GLU A 151 -17.31 -4.54 23.14
N HIS A 152 -17.06 -4.51 21.83
CA HIS A 152 -17.73 -3.58 20.93
C HIS A 152 -19.25 -3.73 20.96
N SER A 153 -19.74 -4.97 20.99
CA SER A 153 -21.19 -5.23 21.11
C SER A 153 -21.79 -4.70 22.42
N LYS A 154 -21.03 -4.68 23.53
CA LYS A 154 -21.48 -4.10 24.81
C LYS A 154 -21.51 -2.57 24.75
N LEU A 155 -20.54 -1.96 24.07
CA LEU A 155 -20.55 -0.51 23.85
C LEU A 155 -21.71 -0.08 22.96
N ASP A 156 -22.04 -0.87 21.93
CA ASP A 156 -23.17 -0.60 21.05
C ASP A 156 -24.52 -0.63 21.80
N THR A 157 -24.68 -1.49 22.80
CA THR A 157 -25.89 -1.48 23.66
C THR A 157 -25.95 -0.23 24.54
N VAL A 158 -24.82 0.16 25.16
CA VAL A 158 -24.76 1.38 26.00
C VAL A 158 -25.06 2.64 25.19
N VAL A 159 -24.55 2.74 23.96
CA VAL A 159 -24.83 3.87 23.06
C VAL A 159 -26.31 3.92 22.68
N LYS A 160 -26.94 2.77 22.43
CA LYS A 160 -28.38 2.70 22.13
C LYS A 160 -29.23 3.15 23.33
N ASP A 161 -28.87 2.72 24.54
CA ASP A 161 -29.59 3.07 25.76
C ASP A 161 -29.47 4.58 26.07
N ASN A 162 -28.26 5.15 25.90
CA ASN A 162 -28.04 6.59 26.08
C ASN A 162 -28.75 7.44 25.02
N ASN A 163 -28.81 6.97 23.77
CA ASN A 163 -29.57 7.66 22.73
C ASN A 163 -31.07 7.63 23.01
N ASN A 164 -31.61 6.52 23.53
CA ASN A 164 -33.00 6.47 23.98
C ASN A 164 -33.26 7.43 25.14
N PHE A 165 -32.33 7.53 26.09
CA PHE A 165 -32.43 8.49 27.20
C PHE A 165 -32.46 9.95 26.71
N PHE A 166 -31.61 10.31 25.73
CA PHE A 166 -31.61 11.64 25.12
C PHE A 166 -32.88 11.95 24.31
N VAL A 167 -33.49 10.94 23.68
CA VAL A 167 -34.77 11.11 22.96
C VAL A 167 -35.93 11.34 23.94
N VAL A 168 -35.95 10.65 25.09
CA VAL A 168 -37.02 10.78 26.09
C VAL A 168 -36.99 12.14 26.81
N ILE A 169 -35.81 12.73 27.05
CA ILE A 169 -35.70 14.07 27.67
C ILE A 169 -36.24 15.17 26.75
N ARG A 170 -36.14 15.01 25.43
CA ARG A 170 -36.67 16.00 24.47
C ARG A 170 -38.19 16.00 24.37
N THR A 171 -38.87 14.91 24.71
CA THR A 171 -40.32 14.81 24.59
C THR A 171 -41.09 15.25 25.84
N THR A 172 -40.44 15.33 27.00
CA THR A 172 -41.13 15.62 28.28
C THR A 172 -41.06 17.08 28.74
N THR A 173 -40.37 17.96 28.00
CA THR A 173 -40.21 19.38 28.39
C THR A 173 -40.82 20.41 27.44
N LEU A 174 -41.58 19.98 26.42
CA LEU A 174 -42.28 20.91 25.54
C LEU A 174 -43.77 20.94 25.87
N ALA A 175 -44.16 21.98 26.63
CA ALA A 175 -45.53 22.43 26.73
C ALA A 175 -46.10 22.71 25.30
N PRO A 176 -47.40 22.45 25.05
CA PRO A 176 -47.94 22.35 23.70
C PRO A 176 -48.14 23.68 22.93
N ASN A 177 -47.43 24.78 23.24
CA ASN A 177 -47.74 26.09 22.64
C ASN A 177 -46.55 27.03 22.38
N MET A 178 -45.38 26.52 22.02
CA MET A 178 -44.34 27.38 21.41
C MET A 178 -43.83 26.80 20.09
N GLU A 179 -44.25 27.42 18.99
CA GLU A 179 -43.60 27.31 17.68
C GLU A 179 -42.16 27.83 17.78
N LEU A 180 -41.21 26.93 18.01
CA LEU A 180 -39.79 27.23 17.84
C LEU A 180 -39.45 27.14 16.34
N ARG A 181 -39.50 28.28 15.66
CA ARG A 181 -38.82 28.48 14.37
C ARG A 181 -37.32 28.38 14.58
N PHE A 182 -36.75 27.22 14.27
CA PHE A 182 -35.30 27.06 14.18
C PHE A 182 -34.80 27.59 12.84
N ASP A 183 -34.40 28.86 12.82
CA ASP A 183 -33.59 29.39 11.73
C ASP A 183 -32.19 28.74 11.79
N ARG A 184 -31.95 27.85 10.83
CA ARG A 184 -30.68 27.16 10.61
C ARG A 184 -29.65 28.17 10.09
N LYS A 185 -29.07 29.01 10.96
CA LYS A 185 -27.88 29.79 10.60
C LYS A 185 -26.66 28.87 10.59
N CYS A 186 -26.22 28.55 9.38
CA CYS A 186 -24.93 27.91 9.11
C CYS A 186 -23.80 28.74 9.75
N ALA A 187 -23.11 28.15 10.73
CA ALA A 187 -21.83 28.67 11.21
C ALA A 187 -20.76 28.36 10.15
N ASN A 188 -20.39 29.36 9.34
CA ASN A 188 -19.14 29.37 8.61
C ASN A 188 -18.06 29.93 9.55
N THR A 189 -17.25 29.05 10.12
CA THR A 189 -16.03 29.42 10.83
C THR A 189 -14.98 29.89 9.82
N VAL A 190 -14.71 31.19 9.83
CA VAL A 190 -13.60 31.83 9.13
C VAL A 190 -12.34 31.60 9.98
N ASN A 191 -11.37 30.84 9.47
CA ASN A 191 -10.04 30.77 10.05
C ASN A 191 -9.19 31.91 9.47
N SER A 192 -9.00 32.97 10.26
CA SER A 192 -8.02 34.02 10.01
C SER A 192 -6.63 33.52 10.43
N THR A 193 -5.70 33.46 9.50
CA THR A 193 -4.28 33.25 9.76
C THR A 193 -3.66 34.58 10.19
N GLU A 194 -3.17 34.64 11.43
CA GLU A 194 -2.27 35.69 11.91
C GLU A 194 -0.89 35.49 11.28
N ASN A 195 -0.41 36.50 10.56
CA ASN A 195 1.00 36.70 10.24
C ASN A 195 1.66 37.33 11.47
N VAL A 196 2.78 36.76 11.89
CA VAL A 196 3.70 37.35 12.87
C VAL A 196 4.93 37.80 12.09
N ASP A 197 5.24 39.10 12.21
CA ASP A 197 6.48 39.75 11.74
C ASP A 197 7.70 39.34 12.58
#